data_AF-A0A7V9KVV7-F1
#
_entry.id   AF-A0A7V9KVV7-F1
#
_cell.length_a   1.000
_cell.length_b   1.000
_cell.length_c   1.000
_cell.angle_alpha   90.00
_cell.angle_beta   90.00
_cell.angle_gamma   90.00
#
_symmetry.space_group_name_H-M   'P 1'
#
loop_
_entity.id
_entity.type
_entity.pdbx_description
1 polymer ?
#
loop_
_entity_poly.entity_id
_entity_poly.type
_entity_poly.pdbx_seq_one_letter_code
_entity_poly.pdbx_strand_id
1 'polypeptide(L)'
;MASPAVVLRDLCRYLGIAWEPPMLEYGRFDHGAMRAGLGDWGERIRSGRIHEPRQLPTTAVSSPELLALGHAWGYPLGGETASTDS
;
A
#
# COMPACT_ATOMS: atom_id res chain seq x y z
N MET A 1 2.59 -9.26 -7.91
CA MET A 1 3.09 -8.60 -6.68
C MET A 1 3.43 -7.16 -7.00
N ALA A 2 3.25 -6.23 -6.05
CA ALA A 2 3.63 -4.83 -6.25
C ALA A 2 5.16 -4.70 -6.43
N SER A 3 5.60 -3.77 -7.30
CA SER A 3 7.03 -3.48 -7.53
C SER A 3 7.34 -2.03 -7.13
N PRO A 4 7.79 -1.79 -5.87
CA PRO A 4 8.09 -0.45 -5.39
C PRO A 4 9.08 0.31 -6.26
N ALA A 5 10.09 -0.39 -6.80
CA ALA A 5 11.12 0.22 -7.64
C ALA A 5 10.57 0.77 -8.96
N VAL A 6 9.58 0.11 -9.56
CA VAL A 6 8.96 0.58 -10.81
C VAL A 6 8.12 1.83 -10.51
N VAL A 7 7.22 1.74 -9.53
CA VAL A 7 6.33 2.84 -9.15
C VAL A 7 7.12 4.07 -8.73
N LEU A 8 8.19 3.88 -7.94
CA LEU A 8 9.00 4.99 -7.46
C LEU A 8 9.79 5.68 -8.58
N ARG A 9 10.31 4.92 -9.55
CA ARG A 9 10.95 5.51 -10.75
C ARG A 9 9.95 6.31 -11.59
N ASP A 10 8.74 5.81 -11.76
CA ASP A 10 7.69 6.52 -12.49
C ASP A 10 7.26 7.79 -11.75
N LEU A 11 7.17 7.73 -10.43
CA LEU A 11 6.90 8.88 -9.57
C LEU A 11 8.02 9.93 -9.66
N CYS A 12 9.29 9.52 -9.55
CA CYS A 12 10.43 10.43 -9.72
C CYS A 12 10.39 11.12 -11.09
N ARG A 13 10.09 10.37 -12.16
CA ARG A 13 9.92 10.94 -13.51
C ARG A 13 8.78 11.96 -13.56
N TYR A 14 7.63 11.63 -12.97
CA TYR A 14 6.47 12.53 -12.91
C TYR A 14 6.80 13.83 -12.16
N LEU A 15 7.54 13.73 -11.05
CA LEU A 15 7.94 14.88 -10.23
C LEU A 15 9.15 15.65 -10.79
N GLY A 16 9.82 15.12 -11.82
CA GLY A 16 11.03 15.73 -12.39
C GLY A 16 12.26 15.64 -11.49
N ILE A 17 12.33 14.66 -10.59
CA ILE A 17 13.47 14.44 -9.68
C ILE A 17 14.26 13.20 -10.07
N ALA A 18 15.54 13.15 -9.71
CA ALA A 18 16.38 11.98 -9.94
C ALA A 18 15.93 10.81 -9.04
N TRP A 19 15.89 9.61 -9.60
CA TRP A 19 15.71 8.38 -8.83
C TRP A 19 17.07 7.89 -8.32
N GLU A 20 17.10 7.43 -7.06
CA GLU A 20 18.28 6.79 -6.48
C GLU A 20 17.89 5.45 -5.83
N PRO A 21 18.70 4.38 -5.99
CA PRO A 21 18.44 3.09 -5.34
C PRO A 21 18.15 3.16 -3.83
N PRO A 22 18.83 4.01 -3.03
CA PRO A 22 18.57 4.13 -1.60
C PRO A 22 17.16 4.62 -1.24
N MET A 23 16.39 5.18 -2.18
CA MET A 23 15.00 5.57 -1.91
C MET A 23 14.10 4.37 -1.57
N LEU A 24 14.53 3.14 -1.87
CA LEU A 24 13.85 1.90 -1.47
C LEU A 24 14.18 1.48 -0.02
N GLU A 25 15.13 2.15 0.61
CA GLU A 25 15.68 1.81 1.92
C GLU A 25 15.14 2.77 2.99
N TYR A 26 13.86 3.17 2.82
CA TYR A 26 13.17 4.18 3.64
C TYR A 26 13.40 4.01 5.14
N GLY A 27 13.30 2.79 5.65
CA GLY A 27 13.44 2.50 7.09
C GLY A 27 14.84 2.66 7.66
N ARG A 28 15.88 2.87 6.85
CA ARG A 28 17.25 3.09 7.34
C ARG A 28 17.57 4.55 7.65
N PHE A 29 16.77 5.48 7.15
CA PHE A 29 17.01 6.91 7.34
C PHE A 29 16.31 7.40 8.61
N ASP A 30 17.00 8.28 9.34
CA ASP A 30 16.35 9.05 10.39
C ASP A 30 15.53 10.17 9.74
N HIS A 31 14.23 10.11 9.92
CA HIS A 31 13.28 11.10 9.38
C HIS A 31 12.91 12.17 10.42
N GLY A 32 13.68 12.26 11.50
CA GLY A 32 13.48 13.21 12.59
C GLY A 32 12.26 12.89 13.47
N ALA A 33 12.02 13.77 14.44
CA ALA A 33 10.84 13.69 15.30
C ALA A 33 9.58 14.04 14.49
N MET A 34 8.89 13.01 13.99
CA MET A 34 7.61 13.18 13.31
C MET A 34 6.55 13.60 14.33
N ARG A 35 6.01 14.82 14.16
CA ARG A 35 5.05 15.43 15.09
C ARG A 35 3.78 14.56 15.21
N ALA A 36 3.40 14.26 16.44
CA ALA A 36 2.14 13.56 16.73
C ALA A 36 0.95 14.30 16.11
N GLY A 37 0.08 13.56 15.41
CA GLY A 37 -1.15 14.08 14.79
C GLY A 37 -1.13 14.26 13.26
N LEU A 38 -0.01 14.00 12.57
CA LEU A 38 -0.06 13.69 11.11
C LEU A 38 -0.32 12.15 10.98
N GLY A 39 -0.13 11.40 9.90
CA GLY A 39 -0.76 10.07 9.66
C GLY A 39 -0.53 8.83 10.59
N ASP A 40 -0.38 7.64 9.98
CA ASP A 40 -0.09 6.38 10.70
C ASP A 40 1.38 6.36 11.12
N TRP A 41 1.64 6.19 12.42
CA TRP A 41 2.95 6.38 13.05
C TRP A 41 3.48 5.13 13.74
N GLY A 42 2.89 3.97 13.43
CA GLY A 42 3.32 2.70 14.00
C GLY A 42 4.67 2.21 13.47
N GLU A 43 5.16 1.14 14.09
CA GLU A 43 6.32 0.38 13.60
C GLU A 43 6.15 -0.10 12.15
N ARG A 44 4.90 -0.25 11.69
CA ARG A 44 4.56 -0.64 10.32
C ARG A 44 5.11 0.33 9.28
N ILE A 45 4.96 1.65 9.46
CA ILE A 45 5.48 2.65 8.52
C ILE A 45 7.00 2.75 8.61
N ARG A 46 7.55 2.71 9.83
CA ARG A 46 9.02 2.76 10.03
C ARG A 46 9.76 1.59 9.39
N SER A 47 9.11 0.44 9.22
CA SER A 47 9.77 -0.72 8.60
C SER A 47 10.19 -0.48 7.14
N GLY A 48 9.60 0.52 6.46
CA GLY A 48 9.83 0.80 5.04
C GLY A 48 9.40 -0.34 4.12
N ARG A 49 8.54 -1.25 4.58
CA ARG A 49 8.08 -2.42 3.83
C ARG A 49 6.58 -2.32 3.55
N ILE A 50 6.18 -2.85 2.39
CA ILE A 50 4.77 -3.12 2.12
C ILE A 50 4.37 -4.31 2.99
N HIS A 51 3.40 -4.08 3.88
CA HIS A 51 2.84 -5.13 4.72
C HIS A 51 1.57 -5.68 4.10
N GLU A 52 1.30 -6.95 4.38
CA GLU A 52 0.01 -7.52 4.03
C GLU A 52 -1.14 -6.75 4.71
N PRO A 53 -2.26 -6.59 4.00
CA PRO A 53 -3.46 -6.00 4.58
C PRO A 53 -3.98 -6.92 5.68
N ARG A 54 -4.52 -6.31 6.74
CA ARG A 54 -5.23 -7.06 7.78
C ARG A 54 -6.46 -7.73 7.16
N GLN A 55 -6.66 -9.00 7.45
CA GLN A 55 -7.88 -9.73 7.09
C GLN A 55 -9.11 -9.03 7.70
N LEU A 56 -10.12 -8.78 6.86
CA LEU A 56 -11.39 -8.24 7.31
C LEU A 56 -12.20 -9.35 7.99
N PRO A 57 -12.96 -9.06 9.06
CA PRO A 57 -13.86 -10.05 9.63
C PRO A 57 -14.92 -10.46 8.60
N THR A 58 -15.32 -11.73 8.60
CA THR A 58 -16.28 -12.30 7.64
C THR A 58 -17.64 -11.60 7.66
N THR A 59 -17.96 -10.90 8.76
CA THR A 59 -19.18 -10.11 8.93
C THR A 59 -19.08 -8.68 8.38
N ALA A 60 -17.92 -8.28 7.83
CA ALA A 60 -17.75 -6.95 7.25
C ALA A 60 -18.57 -6.83 5.96
N VAL A 61 -19.66 -6.07 6.02
CA VAL A 61 -20.46 -5.70 4.85
C VAL A 61 -19.94 -4.37 4.31
N SER A 62 -19.49 -4.36 3.06
CA SER A 62 -19.15 -3.12 2.35
C SER A 62 -20.40 -2.55 1.70
N SER A 63 -20.58 -1.23 1.75
CA SER A 63 -21.70 -0.59 1.05
C SER A 63 -21.49 -0.67 -0.48
N PRO A 64 -22.56 -0.66 -1.29
CA PRO A 64 -22.46 -0.67 -2.75
C PRO A 64 -21.58 0.46 -3.30
N GLU A 65 -21.62 1.64 -2.69
CA GLU A 65 -20.83 2.81 -3.09
C GLU A 65 -19.33 2.57 -2.86
N LEU A 66 -18.97 1.95 -1.73
CA LEU A 66 -17.58 1.60 -1.43
C LEU A 66 -17.05 0.54 -2.39
N LEU A 67 -17.90 -0.43 -2.76
CA LEU A 67 -17.57 -1.43 -3.76
C LEU A 67 -17.34 -0.78 -5.14
N ALA A 68 -18.22 0.13 -5.56
CA ALA A 68 -18.06 0.86 -6.81
C ALA A 68 -16.75 1.66 -6.85
N LEU A 69 -16.39 2.34 -5.76
CA LEU A 69 -15.12 3.06 -5.64
C LEU A 69 -13.92 2.10 -5.68
N GLY A 70 -14.00 0.98 -4.96
CA GLY A 70 -12.96 -0.05 -4.97
C GLY A 70 -12.69 -0.57 -6.38
N HIS A 71 -13.75 -0.87 -7.13
CA HIS A 71 -13.64 -1.29 -8.52
C HIS A 71 -13.03 -0.20 -9.41
N ALA A 72 -13.46 1.06 -9.26
CA ALA A 72 -12.89 2.18 -10.01
C ALA A 72 -11.38 2.37 -9.76
N TRP A 73 -10.89 1.97 -8.58
CA TRP A 73 -9.46 2.00 -8.23
C TRP A 73 -8.71 0.69 -8.55
N GLY A 74 -9.38 -0.29 -9.15
CA GLY A 74 -8.77 -1.56 -9.56
C GLY A 74 -8.63 -2.59 -8.42
N TYR A 75 -9.33 -2.41 -7.30
CA TYR A 75 -9.40 -3.44 -6.26
C TYR A 75 -10.38 -4.55 -6.69
N PRO A 76 -9.95 -5.82 -6.68
CA PRO A 76 -10.85 -6.93 -6.93
C PRO A 76 -11.87 -7.03 -5.80
N LEU A 77 -13.16 -6.99 -6.14
CA LEU A 77 -14.25 -7.07 -5.19
C LEU A 77 -14.55 -8.53 -4.85
N GLY A 78 -13.94 -9.03 -3.77
CA GLY A 78 -14.29 -10.33 -3.18
C GLY A 78 -13.79 -11.53 -3.99
N GLY A 79 -13.15 -12.48 -3.30
CA GLY A 79 -12.81 -13.76 -3.89
C GLY A 79 -14.06 -14.48 -4.36
N GLU A 80 -14.16 -14.70 -5.66
CA GLU A 80 -14.54 -16.01 -6.14
C GLU A 80 -13.57 -16.98 -5.45
N THR A 81 -14.12 -17.79 -4.56
CA THR A 81 -13.38 -18.88 -3.91
C THR A 81 -12.61 -19.60 -4.98
N ALA A 82 -11.28 -19.71 -4.83
CA ALA A 82 -10.51 -20.67 -5.58
C ALA A 82 -11.14 -22.04 -5.33
N SER A 83 -11.99 -22.48 -6.25
CA SER A 83 -12.48 -23.86 -6.30
C SER A 83 -11.26 -24.72 -6.56
N THR A 84 -10.86 -25.45 -5.52
CA THR A 84 -10.16 -26.70 -5.66
C THR A 84 -11.04 -27.62 -6.50
N ASP A 85 -10.60 -27.91 -7.72
CA ASP A 85 -11.03 -29.05 -8.53
C ASP A 85 -9.72 -29.55 -9.17
N SER A 86 -9.04 -30.49 -8.50
CA SER A 86 -9.10 -31.96 -8.64
C SER A 86 -8.04 -32.50 -9.59
#